data_AF-A0A7G2N2B1-F1
#
_entry.id   AF-A0A7G2N2B1-F1
#
_cell.length_a   1.000
_cell.length_b   1.000
_cell.length_c   1.000
_cell.angle_alpha   90.00
_cell.angle_beta   90.00
_cell.angle_gamma   90.00
#
_symmetry.space_group_name_H-M   'P 1'
#
loop_
_entity.id
_entity.type
_entity.pdbx_description
1 polymer ?
#
loop_
_entity_poly.entity_id
_entity_poly.type
_entity_poly.pdbx_seq_one_letter_code
_entity_poly.pdbx_strand_id
1 'polypeptide(L)'
;MVSGLTKNESKDLMNKYLSTPLPMSPGTWYGTMGGWPDAHSNCTLFSQWFLKNYTKGNVSLAMPSGYGYEMVDKFIAANGGKFSKSGTPQAISLFSISPYNGSYGTEFAGHTGIVLGIDGDTVITGEANYGAPYGGLDADHSKNGTVVMSRSLSTFNSSTGVTFVHLETTLDDNDKKKEEEEEMITISAPQRGIALMQGGVFLSFLDSKDAQNAWNAGIKNVELATKTFDLWQKESRTVKS
;
A
#
# COMPACT_ATOMS: atom_id res chain seq x y z
N MET A 1 -5.83 -26.12 4.41
CA MET A 1 -5.14 -25.68 3.17
C MET A 1 -5.06 -24.17 3.28
N VAL A 2 -3.86 -23.60 3.11
CA VAL A 2 -3.65 -22.15 3.16
C VAL A 2 -3.85 -21.57 1.76
N SER A 3 -4.58 -20.47 1.65
CA SER A 3 -4.64 -19.64 0.44
C SER A 3 -4.24 -18.20 0.77
N GLY A 4 -3.54 -17.53 -0.15
CA GLY A 4 -2.91 -16.22 0.11
C GLY A 4 -1.73 -16.33 1.06
N LEU A 5 -1.50 -15.27 1.85
CA LEU A 5 -0.38 -15.16 2.78
C LEU A 5 -0.66 -15.94 4.07
N THR A 6 0.37 -16.61 4.59
CA THR A 6 0.39 -17.08 5.98
C THR A 6 0.38 -15.90 6.96
N LYS A 7 0.18 -16.17 8.26
CA LYS A 7 0.20 -15.12 9.29
C LYS A 7 1.56 -14.41 9.36
N ASN A 8 2.67 -15.11 9.14
CA ASN A 8 4.00 -14.50 9.17
C ASN A 8 4.25 -13.63 7.93
N GLU A 9 3.92 -14.12 6.73
CA GLU A 9 4.03 -13.32 5.49
C GLU A 9 3.12 -12.09 5.54
N SER A 10 1.95 -12.21 6.17
CA SER A 10 1.06 -11.09 6.44
C SER A 10 1.74 -10.04 7.33
N LYS A 11 2.47 -10.46 8.37
CA LYS A 11 3.24 -9.55 9.22
C LYS A 11 4.38 -8.88 8.46
N ASP A 12 5.07 -9.60 7.58
CA ASP A 12 6.11 -9.03 6.74
C ASP A 12 5.56 -7.94 5.81
N LEU A 13 4.38 -8.17 5.23
CA LEU A 13 3.67 -7.15 4.44
C LEU A 13 3.26 -5.95 5.29
N MET A 14 2.72 -6.16 6.49
CA MET A 14 2.34 -5.06 7.39
C MET A 14 3.56 -4.28 7.89
N ASN A 15 4.72 -4.91 8.05
CA ASN A 15 5.97 -4.22 8.34
C ASN A 15 6.42 -3.32 7.17
N LYS A 16 6.22 -3.75 5.92
CA LYS A 16 6.46 -2.89 4.74
C LYS A 16 5.52 -1.69 4.72
N TYR A 17 4.28 -1.87 5.15
CA TYR A 17 3.35 -0.75 5.32
C TYR A 17 3.87 0.21 6.40
N LEU A 18 4.24 -0.28 7.58
CA LEU A 18 4.77 0.52 8.69
C LEU A 18 6.07 1.28 8.37
N SER A 19 6.87 0.77 7.43
CA SER A 19 8.09 1.44 6.97
C SER A 19 7.86 2.41 5.80
N THR A 20 6.66 2.43 5.22
CA THR A 20 6.34 3.32 4.09
C THR A 20 6.15 4.75 4.58
N PRO A 21 6.77 5.76 3.94
CA PRO A 21 6.45 7.16 4.23
C PRO A 21 5.00 7.49 3.84
N LEU A 22 4.16 7.77 4.84
CA LEU A 22 2.74 8.11 4.67
C LEU A 22 2.45 9.55 5.12
N PRO A 23 1.39 10.19 4.60
CA PRO A 23 1.03 11.54 5.04
C PRO A 23 0.60 11.53 6.51
N MET A 24 1.08 12.48 7.29
CA MET A 24 0.48 12.80 8.58
C MET A 24 -0.72 13.73 8.37
N SER A 25 -1.79 13.59 9.16
CA SER A 25 -2.91 14.53 9.14
C SER A 25 -2.43 15.96 9.46
N PRO A 26 -2.76 16.99 8.64
CA PRO A 26 -3.84 17.06 7.63
C PRO A 26 -3.48 16.65 6.18
N GLY A 27 -2.39 15.93 5.93
CA GLY A 27 -1.98 15.46 4.61
C GLY A 27 -2.82 14.30 4.04
N THR A 28 -2.89 14.24 2.69
CA THR A 28 -3.65 13.22 1.95
C THR A 28 -2.78 12.41 0.99
N TRP A 29 -3.08 11.12 0.83
CA TRP A 29 -2.41 10.19 -0.09
C TRP A 29 -3.48 9.35 -0.82
N TYR A 30 -3.53 9.45 -2.15
CA TYR A 30 -4.61 8.85 -2.97
C TYR A 30 -6.02 9.04 -2.39
N GLY A 31 -6.36 10.27 -2.00
CA GLY A 31 -7.72 10.62 -1.58
C GLY A 31 -8.11 10.13 -0.19
N THR A 32 -7.14 9.70 0.64
CA THR A 32 -7.35 9.44 2.07
C THR A 32 -6.36 10.22 2.94
N MET A 33 -6.75 10.51 4.17
CA MET A 33 -5.92 11.25 5.15
C MET A 33 -5.02 10.30 5.94
N GLY A 34 -3.94 10.85 6.49
CA GLY A 34 -3.17 10.19 7.56
C GLY A 34 -4.03 9.76 8.75
N GLY A 35 -3.59 8.72 9.45
CA GLY A 35 -4.17 8.31 10.73
C GLY A 35 -3.80 9.19 11.91
N TRP A 36 -4.35 8.83 13.07
CA TRP A 36 -4.00 9.37 14.39
C TRP A 36 -4.12 8.23 15.42
N PRO A 37 -3.20 8.09 16.39
CA PRO A 37 -2.06 8.97 16.68
C PRO A 37 -0.87 8.80 15.71
N ASP A 38 -0.88 7.77 14.87
CA ASP A 38 0.15 7.51 13.86
C ASP A 38 -0.45 7.57 12.45
N ALA A 39 0.31 8.03 11.45
CA ALA A 39 -0.13 8.07 10.07
C ALA A 39 -0.65 6.70 9.57
N HIS A 40 -0.03 5.61 10.01
CA HIS A 40 -0.35 4.24 9.61
C HIS A 40 -1.63 3.71 10.23
N SER A 41 -2.22 4.42 11.20
CA SER A 41 -3.41 3.95 11.92
C SER A 41 -4.72 4.14 11.15
N ASN A 42 -4.75 4.66 9.92
CA ASN A 42 -6.00 4.80 9.17
C ASN A 42 -6.32 3.57 8.30
N CYS A 43 -7.44 2.89 8.58
CA CYS A 43 -7.93 1.73 7.83
C CYS A 43 -8.02 1.96 6.31
N THR A 44 -8.55 3.11 5.90
CA THR A 44 -8.71 3.46 4.49
C THR A 44 -7.37 3.78 3.83
N LEU A 45 -6.41 4.33 4.58
CA LEU A 45 -5.06 4.57 4.09
C LEU A 45 -4.30 3.28 3.84
N PHE A 46 -4.34 2.34 4.78
CA PHE A 46 -3.78 1.02 4.58
C PHE A 46 -4.39 0.33 3.36
N SER A 47 -5.72 0.37 3.25
CA SER A 47 -6.43 -0.26 2.13
C SER A 47 -6.04 0.35 0.78
N GLN A 48 -5.98 1.68 0.67
CA GLN A 48 -5.48 2.36 -0.54
C GLN A 48 -4.02 2.03 -0.83
N TRP A 49 -3.20 1.92 0.22
CA TRP A 49 -1.79 1.55 0.08
C TRP A 49 -1.63 0.17 -0.50
N PHE A 50 -2.41 -0.79 -0.02
CA PHE A 50 -2.39 -2.14 -0.56
C PHE A 50 -2.84 -2.15 -2.02
N LEU A 51 -3.99 -1.54 -2.30
CA LEU A 51 -4.57 -1.49 -3.66
C LEU A 51 -3.62 -0.86 -4.67
N LYS A 52 -2.89 0.19 -4.27
CA LYS A 52 -1.92 0.87 -5.13
C LYS A 52 -0.72 -0.01 -5.48
N ASN A 53 -0.20 -0.74 -4.50
CA ASN A 53 1.12 -1.36 -4.60
C ASN A 53 1.06 -2.83 -5.00
N TYR A 54 -0.06 -3.52 -4.77
CA TYR A 54 -0.14 -4.98 -4.94
C TYR A 54 -1.25 -5.44 -5.87
N THR A 55 -2.26 -4.63 -6.18
CA THR A 55 -3.32 -5.04 -7.10
C THR A 55 -2.82 -5.02 -8.55
N LYS A 56 -3.01 -6.13 -9.25
CA LYS A 56 -2.64 -6.29 -10.66
C LYS A 56 -3.57 -5.50 -11.57
N GLY A 57 -3.02 -5.11 -12.72
CA GLY A 57 -3.74 -4.42 -13.77
C GLY A 57 -3.91 -2.92 -13.53
N ASN A 58 -4.49 -2.24 -14.52
CA ASN A 58 -4.76 -0.81 -14.45
C ASN A 58 -6.03 -0.57 -13.60
N VAL A 59 -5.89 -0.68 -12.28
CA VAL A 59 -6.94 -0.30 -11.33
C VAL A 59 -6.93 1.19 -11.04
N SER A 60 -8.12 1.75 -10.87
CA SER A 60 -8.33 3.12 -10.40
C SER A 60 -8.63 3.08 -8.91
N LEU A 61 -7.86 3.83 -8.12
CA LEU A 61 -8.17 4.03 -6.71
C LEU A 61 -9.36 4.98 -6.58
N ALA A 62 -10.21 4.74 -5.59
CA ALA A 62 -11.31 5.66 -5.29
C ALA A 62 -10.76 6.95 -4.67
N MET A 63 -11.05 8.12 -5.27
CA MET A 63 -10.58 9.40 -4.78
C MET A 63 -11.74 10.40 -4.76
N PRO A 64 -12.29 10.78 -3.58
CA PRO A 64 -11.90 10.34 -2.23
C PRO A 64 -12.25 8.88 -1.95
N SER A 65 -11.50 8.26 -1.03
CA SER A 65 -11.70 6.84 -0.66
C SER A 65 -12.97 6.59 0.15
N GLY A 66 -13.49 7.63 0.84
CA GLY A 66 -14.63 7.51 1.74
C GLY A 66 -14.27 6.90 3.10
N TYR A 67 -15.30 6.50 3.85
CA TYR A 67 -15.16 5.77 5.11
C TYR A 67 -14.92 4.28 4.88
N GLY A 68 -14.54 3.56 5.94
CA GLY A 68 -14.22 2.13 5.86
C GLY A 68 -15.36 1.28 5.28
N TYR A 69 -16.60 1.54 5.68
CA TYR A 69 -17.74 0.79 5.14
C TYR A 69 -18.01 1.00 3.64
N GLU A 70 -17.50 2.10 3.06
CA GLU A 70 -17.75 2.47 1.66
C GLU A 70 -16.67 1.95 0.70
N MET A 71 -15.52 1.51 1.22
CA MET A 71 -14.32 1.23 0.41
C MET A 71 -14.57 0.22 -0.71
N VAL A 72 -15.25 -0.89 -0.43
CA VAL A 72 -15.58 -1.91 -1.44
C VAL A 72 -16.43 -1.30 -2.56
N ASP A 73 -17.49 -0.56 -2.23
CA ASP A 73 -18.40 0.03 -3.21
C ASP A 73 -17.73 1.12 -4.03
N LYS A 74 -16.96 1.99 -3.37
CA LYS A 74 -16.22 3.05 -4.05
C LYS A 74 -15.12 2.50 -4.95
N PHE A 75 -14.41 1.44 -4.54
CA PHE A 75 -13.43 0.78 -5.40
C PHE A 75 -14.07 0.16 -6.64
N ILE A 76 -15.19 -0.55 -6.49
CA ILE A 76 -15.94 -1.12 -7.63
C ILE A 76 -16.38 -0.01 -8.59
N ALA A 77 -16.94 1.08 -8.06
CA ALA A 77 -17.40 2.22 -8.85
C ALA A 77 -16.25 2.90 -9.61
N ALA A 78 -15.11 3.14 -8.94
CA ALA A 78 -13.92 3.73 -9.57
C ALA A 78 -13.35 2.88 -10.72
N ASN A 79 -13.60 1.57 -10.70
CA ASN A 79 -13.15 0.63 -11.71
C ASN A 79 -14.21 0.26 -12.75
N GLY A 80 -15.31 1.03 -12.83
CA GLY A 80 -16.33 0.86 -13.86
C GLY A 80 -17.03 -0.50 -13.82
N GLY A 81 -17.16 -1.11 -12.63
CA GLY A 81 -17.84 -2.39 -12.47
C GLY A 81 -17.03 -3.62 -12.93
N LYS A 82 -15.73 -3.46 -13.23
CA LYS A 82 -14.81 -4.60 -13.51
C LYS A 82 -14.76 -5.63 -12.38
N PHE A 83 -15.05 -5.18 -11.17
CA PHE A 83 -15.06 -5.99 -9.97
C PHE A 83 -16.48 -6.20 -9.46
N SER A 84 -16.72 -7.35 -8.83
CA SER A 84 -18.02 -7.69 -8.24
C SER A 84 -17.93 -7.81 -6.73
N LYS A 85 -18.97 -7.33 -6.05
CA LYS A 85 -19.10 -7.48 -4.61
C LYS A 85 -19.34 -8.96 -4.26
N SER A 86 -18.68 -9.43 -3.22
CA SER A 86 -18.83 -10.76 -2.64
C SER A 86 -19.32 -10.66 -1.20
N GLY A 87 -20.09 -11.66 -0.77
CA GLY A 87 -20.52 -11.84 0.62
C GLY A 87 -19.67 -12.84 1.40
N THR A 88 -18.66 -13.44 0.77
CA THR A 88 -17.77 -14.44 1.37
C THR A 88 -16.31 -13.98 1.28
N PRO A 89 -15.52 -14.14 2.35
CA PRO A 89 -14.11 -13.80 2.32
C PRO A 89 -13.36 -14.74 1.38
N GLN A 90 -12.41 -14.18 0.64
CA GLN A 90 -11.41 -14.92 -0.11
C GLN A 90 -10.06 -14.32 0.21
N ALA A 91 -9.00 -15.13 0.14
CA ALA A 91 -7.64 -14.62 0.20
C ALA A 91 -7.48 -13.48 -0.79
N ILE A 92 -6.76 -12.44 -0.36
CA ILE A 92 -6.47 -11.27 -1.16
C ILE A 92 -7.76 -10.57 -1.64
N SER A 93 -8.52 -10.08 -0.66
CA SER A 93 -9.74 -9.30 -0.91
C SER A 93 -9.74 -8.02 -0.09
N LEU A 94 -10.14 -6.92 -0.72
CA LEU A 94 -10.55 -5.73 0.03
C LEU A 94 -11.88 -6.05 0.73
N PHE A 95 -11.99 -5.68 2.00
CA PHE A 95 -13.24 -5.84 2.75
C PHE A 95 -13.71 -4.53 3.36
N SER A 96 -15.02 -4.40 3.51
CA SER A 96 -15.69 -3.32 4.24
C SER A 96 -16.62 -3.91 5.28
N ILE A 97 -16.52 -3.45 6.51
CA ILE A 97 -17.42 -3.76 7.62
C ILE A 97 -18.41 -2.61 7.76
N SER A 98 -19.69 -2.98 7.87
CA SER A 98 -20.79 -2.04 8.09
C SER A 98 -20.60 -1.10 9.30
N PRO A 99 -21.22 0.09 9.28
CA PRO A 99 -21.27 0.97 10.44
C PRO A 99 -22.00 0.34 11.63
N TYR A 100 -21.65 0.76 12.85
CA TYR A 100 -22.32 0.34 14.10
C TYR A 100 -22.45 -1.19 14.25
N ASN A 101 -21.42 -1.91 13.83
CA ASN A 101 -21.42 -3.36 13.80
C ASN A 101 -21.00 -3.93 15.16
N GLY A 102 -21.95 -4.49 15.90
CA GLY A 102 -21.69 -5.06 17.22
C GLY A 102 -20.76 -6.29 17.23
N SER A 103 -20.66 -7.02 16.11
CA SER A 103 -19.74 -8.16 16.00
C SER A 103 -18.28 -7.73 15.90
N TYR A 104 -18.02 -6.51 15.43
CA TYR A 104 -16.68 -6.00 15.16
C TYR A 104 -16.35 -4.68 15.85
N GLY A 105 -17.26 -4.14 16.65
CA GLY A 105 -17.05 -2.91 17.41
C GLY A 105 -16.82 -1.67 16.55
N THR A 106 -17.49 -1.58 15.39
CA THR A 106 -17.34 -0.42 14.51
C THR A 106 -18.28 0.73 14.91
N GLU A 107 -17.85 1.97 14.66
CA GLU A 107 -18.69 3.16 14.78
C GLU A 107 -19.28 3.56 13.42
N PHE A 108 -19.66 4.83 13.25
CA PHE A 108 -20.29 5.36 12.04
C PHE A 108 -19.44 5.17 10.77
N ALA A 109 -18.10 5.18 10.91
CA ALA A 109 -17.19 5.04 9.79
C ALA A 109 -17.07 3.58 9.29
N GLY A 110 -17.66 2.62 10.01
CA GLY A 110 -17.43 1.19 9.77
C GLY A 110 -15.95 0.83 9.93
N HIS A 111 -15.49 -0.13 9.14
CA HIS A 111 -14.07 -0.49 9.07
C HIS A 111 -13.71 -1.08 7.70
N THR A 112 -12.43 -1.15 7.36
CA THR A 112 -11.93 -1.72 6.11
C THR A 112 -10.54 -2.30 6.32
N GLY A 113 -10.16 -3.23 5.47
CA GLY A 113 -8.83 -3.77 5.42
C GLY A 113 -8.69 -4.75 4.27
N ILE A 114 -7.67 -5.59 4.36
CA ILE A 114 -7.39 -6.61 3.35
C ILE A 114 -7.43 -7.98 4.02
N VAL A 115 -8.19 -8.90 3.45
CA VAL A 115 -8.03 -10.34 3.72
C VAL A 115 -6.71 -10.75 3.07
N LEU A 116 -5.68 -11.01 3.86
CA LEU A 116 -4.35 -11.36 3.37
C LEU A 116 -4.21 -12.86 3.12
N GLY A 117 -4.97 -13.68 3.85
CA GLY A 117 -4.98 -15.13 3.63
C GLY A 117 -6.12 -15.84 4.34
N ILE A 118 -6.28 -17.13 4.03
CA ILE A 118 -7.21 -18.05 4.69
C ILE A 118 -6.43 -19.31 5.04
N ASP A 119 -6.48 -19.71 6.31
CA ASP A 119 -5.90 -20.96 6.81
C ASP A 119 -6.99 -21.78 7.51
N GLY A 120 -7.53 -22.77 6.79
CA GLY A 120 -8.68 -23.55 7.26
C GLY A 120 -9.88 -22.65 7.55
N ASP A 121 -10.35 -22.66 8.80
CA ASP A 121 -11.48 -21.84 9.27
C ASP A 121 -11.07 -20.44 9.78
N THR A 122 -9.82 -20.04 9.53
CA THR A 122 -9.28 -18.75 9.96
C THR A 122 -9.05 -17.84 8.76
N VAL A 123 -9.63 -16.63 8.83
CA VAL A 123 -9.33 -15.52 7.93
C VAL A 123 -8.23 -14.67 8.57
N ILE A 124 -7.18 -14.38 7.81
CA ILE A 124 -6.07 -13.52 8.22
C ILE A 124 -6.27 -12.17 7.55
N THR A 125 -6.26 -11.11 8.34
CA THR A 125 -6.57 -9.74 7.89
C THR A 125 -5.44 -8.78 8.27
N GLY A 126 -5.06 -7.91 7.34
CA GLY A 126 -4.24 -6.73 7.61
C GLY A 126 -5.15 -5.53 7.85
N GLU A 127 -4.99 -4.85 8.97
CA GLU A 127 -5.88 -3.77 9.41
C GLU A 127 -5.10 -2.62 10.02
N ALA A 128 -5.68 -1.43 9.94
CA ALA A 128 -5.22 -0.22 10.61
C ALA A 128 -6.38 0.48 11.30
N ASN A 129 -6.24 0.80 12.58
CA ASN A 129 -7.35 1.23 13.43
C ASN A 129 -7.19 2.68 13.89
N TYR A 130 -8.01 3.57 13.30
CA TYR A 130 -7.89 5.00 13.59
C TYR A 130 -8.25 5.23 15.07
N GLY A 131 -7.46 6.04 15.76
CA GLY A 131 -7.62 6.28 17.19
C GLY A 131 -6.82 5.34 18.08
N ALA A 132 -6.23 4.28 17.53
CA ALA A 132 -5.42 3.32 18.29
C ALA A 132 -3.91 3.53 18.00
N PRO A 133 -3.05 3.64 19.02
CA PRO A 133 -1.60 3.63 18.82
C PRO A 133 -1.12 2.26 18.33
N TYR A 134 0.06 2.23 17.71
CA TYR A 134 0.74 0.98 17.38
C TYR A 134 1.35 0.34 18.63
N GLY A 135 0.97 -0.90 18.92
CA GLY A 135 1.50 -1.72 20.02
C GLY A 135 2.17 -3.02 19.57
N GLY A 136 2.35 -3.22 18.27
CA GLY A 136 2.79 -4.48 17.68
C GLY A 136 1.75 -5.10 16.76
N LEU A 137 2.19 -5.94 15.81
CA LEU A 137 1.31 -6.56 14.81
C LEU A 137 0.38 -7.66 15.34
N ASP A 138 0.54 -8.08 16.60
CA ASP A 138 -0.39 -8.97 17.31
C ASP A 138 -1.08 -8.27 18.48
N ALA A 139 -1.00 -6.93 18.56
CA ALA A 139 -1.55 -6.19 19.68
C ALA A 139 -3.08 -6.27 19.72
N ASP A 140 -3.62 -6.43 20.93
CA ASP A 140 -5.04 -6.32 21.19
C ASP A 140 -5.49 -4.85 21.26
N HIS A 141 -6.81 -4.65 21.19
CA HIS A 141 -7.41 -3.35 21.47
C HIS A 141 -7.06 -2.90 22.92
N SER A 142 -6.67 -1.66 23.18
CA SER A 142 -6.70 -0.48 22.29
C SER A 142 -5.38 -0.12 21.60
N LYS A 143 -4.38 -1.01 21.58
CA LYS A 143 -3.04 -0.74 20.99
C LYS A 143 -2.86 -1.37 19.61
N ASN A 144 -3.95 -1.58 18.89
CA ASN A 144 -3.99 -2.27 17.61
C ASN A 144 -4.01 -1.31 16.41
N GLY A 145 -3.33 -0.16 16.50
CA GLY A 145 -3.30 0.86 15.44
C GLY A 145 -2.91 0.33 14.06
N THR A 146 -2.04 -0.67 14.00
CA THR A 146 -1.75 -1.46 12.81
C THR A 146 -1.50 -2.89 13.24
N VAL A 147 -2.22 -3.85 12.65
CA VAL A 147 -2.33 -5.20 13.20
C VAL A 147 -2.59 -6.25 12.12
N VAL A 148 -2.13 -7.48 12.37
CA VAL A 148 -2.55 -8.68 11.67
C VAL A 148 -3.53 -9.43 12.56
N MET A 149 -4.80 -9.45 12.17
CA MET A 149 -5.87 -10.09 12.95
C MET A 149 -6.27 -11.43 12.36
N SER A 150 -6.63 -12.36 13.25
CA SER A 150 -7.26 -13.63 12.89
C SER A 150 -8.75 -13.55 13.20
N ARG A 151 -9.59 -13.93 12.23
CA ARG A 151 -11.05 -13.90 12.33
C ARG A 151 -11.59 -15.27 11.94
N SER A 152 -12.74 -15.68 12.49
CA SER A 152 -13.34 -16.95 12.10
C SER A 152 -14.05 -16.83 10.76
N LEU A 153 -13.80 -17.76 9.84
CA LEU A 153 -14.41 -17.84 8.52
C LEU A 153 -15.95 -17.94 8.58
N SER A 154 -16.46 -18.63 9.60
CA SER A 154 -17.91 -18.83 9.80
C SER A 154 -18.65 -17.53 10.15
N THR A 155 -17.95 -16.55 10.69
CA THR A 155 -18.55 -15.28 11.12
C THR A 155 -18.08 -14.10 10.28
N PHE A 156 -16.88 -14.11 9.71
CA PHE A 156 -16.36 -13.00 8.92
C PHE A 156 -16.89 -13.02 7.48
N ASN A 157 -18.18 -12.73 7.32
CA ASN A 157 -18.88 -12.78 6.04
C ASN A 157 -20.10 -11.83 6.03
N SER A 158 -20.89 -11.86 4.96
CA SER A 158 -22.06 -10.99 4.78
C SER A 158 -23.14 -11.14 5.84
N SER A 159 -23.27 -12.30 6.49
CA SER A 159 -24.28 -12.50 7.55
C SER A 159 -24.01 -11.65 8.79
N THR A 160 -22.76 -11.21 8.99
CA THR A 160 -22.34 -10.30 10.05
C THR A 160 -22.00 -8.91 9.50
N GLY A 161 -22.44 -8.58 8.29
CA GLY A 161 -22.29 -7.24 7.73
C GLY A 161 -20.89 -6.91 7.19
N VAL A 162 -20.15 -7.93 6.73
CA VAL A 162 -18.88 -7.75 5.99
C VAL A 162 -19.10 -7.99 4.50
N THR A 163 -18.59 -7.08 3.67
CA THR A 163 -18.61 -7.21 2.20
C THR A 163 -17.20 -7.22 1.66
N PHE A 164 -17.01 -7.83 0.50
CA PHE A 164 -15.69 -8.08 -0.07
C PHE A 164 -15.67 -7.71 -1.55
N VAL A 165 -14.47 -7.48 -2.06
CA VAL A 165 -14.16 -7.54 -3.47
C VAL A 165 -12.84 -8.28 -3.64
N HIS A 166 -12.85 -9.34 -4.44
CA HIS A 166 -11.66 -10.15 -4.69
C HIS A 166 -10.70 -9.39 -5.61
N LEU A 167 -9.41 -9.48 -5.32
CA LEU A 167 -8.35 -8.77 -6.02
C LEU A 167 -7.40 -9.79 -6.64
N GLU A 168 -7.03 -9.55 -7.90
CA GLU A 168 -5.85 -10.19 -8.48
C GLU A 168 -4.60 -9.43 -8.02
N THR A 169 -3.55 -10.13 -7.58
CA THR A 169 -2.35 -9.44 -7.06
C THR A 169 -1.03 -9.97 -7.59
N THR A 170 0.01 -9.13 -7.43
CA THR A 170 1.40 -9.48 -7.68
C THR A 170 2.02 -10.30 -6.53
N LEU A 171 1.25 -10.61 -5.49
CA LEU A 171 1.70 -11.45 -4.37
C LEU A 171 1.56 -12.94 -4.70
N ASP A 172 0.63 -13.29 -5.60
CA ASP A 172 0.39 -14.67 -6.05
C ASP A 172 1.49 -15.18 -6.99
N ASP A 173 2.29 -14.26 -7.53
CA ASP A 173 3.47 -14.60 -8.30
C ASP A 173 4.55 -15.02 -7.30
N ASN A 174 4.72 -16.33 -7.14
CA ASN A 174 5.87 -16.98 -6.50
C ASN A 174 7.22 -16.67 -7.19
N ASP A 175 7.36 -15.50 -7.81
CA ASP A 175 8.65 -14.91 -7.99
C ASP A 175 9.08 -14.42 -6.62
N LYS A 176 10.10 -15.09 -6.10
CA LYS A 176 11.20 -14.44 -5.40
C LYS A 176 11.61 -13.21 -6.22
N LYS A 177 10.86 -12.12 -6.13
CA LYS A 177 11.42 -10.80 -6.29
C LYS A 177 12.48 -10.76 -5.21
N LYS A 178 13.72 -11.02 -5.64
CA LYS A 178 14.88 -10.32 -5.11
C LYS A 178 14.36 -8.94 -4.77
N GLU A 179 14.59 -8.51 -3.53
CA GLU A 179 14.61 -7.08 -3.24
C GLU A 179 15.24 -6.42 -4.47
N GLU A 180 14.42 -5.72 -5.26
CA GLU A 180 14.97 -4.76 -6.20
C GLU A 180 15.55 -3.74 -5.23
N GLU A 181 16.82 -3.95 -4.85
CA GLU A 181 17.70 -2.87 -4.48
C GLU A 181 17.37 -1.78 -5.48
N GLU A 182 16.81 -0.66 -5.00
CA GLU A 182 16.36 0.43 -5.85
C GLU A 182 17.47 0.70 -6.87
N GLU A 183 17.24 0.30 -8.14
CA GLU A 183 18.35 0.17 -9.09
C GLU A 183 18.97 1.55 -9.26
N MET A 184 20.16 1.73 -8.69
CA MET A 184 20.90 2.96 -8.83
C MET A 184 21.34 3.02 -10.29
N ILE A 185 20.88 4.06 -10.99
CA ILE A 185 21.35 4.37 -12.33
C ILE A 185 21.87 5.78 -12.34
N THR A 186 22.90 6.02 -13.14
CA THR A 186 23.33 7.36 -13.47
C THR A 186 22.67 7.78 -14.79
N ILE A 187 22.35 9.05 -14.90
CA ILE A 187 21.77 9.67 -16.08
C ILE A 187 22.62 10.85 -16.47
N SER A 188 22.96 10.93 -17.76
CA SER A 188 23.78 11.99 -18.31
C SER A 188 23.14 12.57 -19.58
N ALA A 189 23.46 13.83 -19.86
CA ALA A 189 23.11 14.47 -21.12
C ALA A 189 24.26 15.40 -21.56
N PRO A 190 24.47 15.57 -22.88
CA PRO A 190 25.49 16.47 -23.40
C PRO A 190 25.37 17.87 -22.79
N GLN A 191 26.49 18.38 -22.26
CA GLN A 191 26.63 19.72 -21.65
C GLN A 191 25.79 19.99 -20.38
N ARG A 192 25.17 18.97 -19.74
CA ARG A 192 24.26 19.18 -18.58
C ARG A 192 24.65 18.46 -17.28
N GLY A 193 25.77 17.73 -17.26
CA GLY A 193 26.25 17.02 -16.07
C GLY A 193 25.67 15.61 -15.93
N ILE A 194 25.98 14.95 -14.81
CA ILE A 194 25.57 13.56 -14.52
C ILE A 194 24.77 13.59 -13.21
N ALA A 195 23.69 12.83 -13.15
CA ALA A 195 22.88 12.67 -11.94
C ALA A 195 22.72 11.19 -11.60
N LEU A 196 22.65 10.88 -10.32
CA LEU A 196 22.23 9.60 -9.77
C LEU A 196 20.71 9.59 -9.62
N MET A 197 20.09 8.49 -10.02
CA MET A 197 18.68 8.19 -9.81
C MET A 197 18.59 6.97 -8.91
N GLN A 198 17.86 7.11 -7.81
CA GLN A 198 17.55 6.02 -6.88
C GLN A 198 16.10 6.19 -6.42
N GLY A 199 15.25 5.17 -6.59
CA GLY A 199 13.87 5.21 -6.13
C GLY A 199 13.03 6.38 -6.70
N GLY A 200 13.39 6.90 -7.87
CA GLY A 200 12.75 8.09 -8.48
C GLY A 200 13.26 9.44 -7.96
N VAL A 201 14.25 9.46 -7.08
CA VAL A 201 14.91 10.69 -6.59
C VAL A 201 16.11 11.04 -7.46
N PHE A 202 16.16 12.30 -7.90
CA PHE A 202 17.24 12.85 -8.71
C PHE A 202 18.28 13.54 -7.83
N LEU A 203 19.51 13.02 -7.81
CA LEU A 203 20.65 13.58 -7.08
C LEU A 203 21.75 13.97 -8.07
N SER A 204 22.05 15.26 -8.21
CA SER A 204 23.11 15.70 -9.12
C SER A 204 24.49 15.39 -8.53
N PHE A 205 25.40 14.83 -9.32
CA PHE A 205 26.80 14.80 -8.94
C PHE A 205 27.39 16.20 -9.07
N LEU A 206 28.07 16.65 -8.02
CA LEU A 206 28.74 17.96 -7.98
C LEU A 206 30.20 17.86 -8.47
N ASP A 207 30.76 16.65 -8.52
CA ASP A 207 32.09 16.35 -9.05
C ASP A 207 32.01 15.13 -10.01
N SER A 208 32.68 15.25 -11.15
CA SER A 208 32.86 14.19 -12.14
C SER A 208 33.53 12.91 -11.59
N LYS A 209 34.36 13.02 -10.54
CA LYS A 209 35.02 11.86 -9.89
C LYS A 209 34.02 10.94 -9.21
N ASP A 210 32.95 11.49 -8.64
CA ASP A 210 31.93 10.69 -7.96
C ASP A 210 31.11 9.86 -8.95
N ALA A 211 30.82 10.42 -10.12
CA ALA A 211 30.19 9.68 -11.21
C ALA A 211 31.09 8.53 -11.71
N GLN A 212 32.40 8.77 -11.80
CA GLN A 212 33.35 7.74 -12.22
C GLN A 212 33.49 6.61 -11.19
N ASN A 213 33.45 6.94 -9.90
CA ASN A 213 33.43 5.95 -8.82
C ASN A 213 32.15 5.10 -8.84
N ALA A 214 30.99 5.72 -9.11
CA ALA A 214 29.72 4.99 -9.28
C ALA A 214 29.80 3.98 -10.43
N TRP A 215 30.35 4.37 -11.58
CA TRP A 215 30.51 3.44 -12.72
C TRP A 215 31.48 2.30 -12.42
N ASN A 216 32.59 2.60 -11.72
CA ASN A 216 33.55 1.57 -11.28
C ASN A 216 32.93 0.58 -10.28
N ALA A 217 31.92 1.00 -9.53
CA ALA A 217 31.15 0.15 -8.62
C ALA A 217 30.04 -0.66 -9.34
N GLY A 218 29.92 -0.55 -10.66
CA GLY A 218 28.95 -1.31 -11.46
C GLY A 218 27.60 -0.63 -11.68
N ILE A 219 27.45 0.64 -11.28
CA ILE A 219 26.24 1.42 -11.50
C ILE A 219 26.13 1.78 -12.99
N LYS A 220 25.00 1.44 -13.63
CA LYS A 220 24.79 1.69 -15.07
C LYS A 220 24.64 3.18 -15.37
N ASN A 221 25.04 3.61 -16.56
CA ASN A 221 24.79 4.96 -17.07
C ASN A 221 23.83 4.93 -18.26
N VAL A 222 22.82 5.79 -18.23
CA VAL A 222 21.88 6.02 -19.33
C VAL A 222 22.10 7.42 -19.87
N GLU A 223 22.46 7.51 -21.14
CA GLU A 223 22.57 8.80 -21.83
C GLU A 223 21.21 9.20 -22.42
N LEU A 224 20.77 10.41 -22.13
CA LEU A 224 19.51 10.96 -22.60
C LEU A 224 19.72 12.22 -23.44
N ALA A 225 18.73 12.54 -24.27
CA ALA A 225 18.67 13.82 -24.94
C ALA A 225 18.55 14.98 -23.92
N THR A 226 19.25 16.08 -24.17
CA THR A 226 19.25 17.29 -23.31
C THR A 226 17.84 17.79 -22.96
N LYS A 227 16.90 17.74 -23.92
CA LYS A 227 15.51 18.15 -23.70
C LYS A 227 14.79 17.28 -22.67
N THR A 228 15.02 15.97 -22.69
CA THR A 228 14.44 15.01 -21.74
C THR A 228 15.01 15.24 -20.34
N PHE A 229 16.33 15.44 -20.25
CA PHE A 229 17.02 15.73 -19.01
C PHE A 229 16.51 17.03 -18.35
N ASP A 230 16.33 18.09 -19.15
CA ASP A 230 15.81 19.39 -18.68
C ASP A 230 14.36 19.29 -18.14
N LEU A 231 13.52 18.45 -18.75
CA LEU A 231 12.15 18.21 -18.27
C LEU A 231 12.15 17.53 -16.90
N TRP A 232 12.95 16.47 -16.74
CA TRP A 232 13.05 15.75 -15.48
C TRP A 232 13.64 16.59 -14.35
N GLN A 233 14.63 17.44 -14.63
CA GLN A 233 15.14 18.41 -13.63
C GLN A 233 14.08 19.42 -13.19
N LYS A 234 13.15 19.82 -14.06
CA LYS A 234 12.06 20.73 -13.69
C LYS A 234 11.04 20.04 -12.80
N GLU A 235 10.62 18.83 -13.16
CA GLU A 235 9.61 18.07 -12.42
C GLU A 235 10.09 17.70 -11.00
N SER A 236 11.37 17.33 -10.85
CA SER A 236 11.98 17.01 -9.55
C SER A 236 12.11 18.22 -8.61
N ARG A 237 12.13 19.45 -9.12
CA ARG A 237 12.13 20.68 -8.30
C ARG A 237 10.74 21.06 -7.79
N THR A 238 9.67 20.66 -8.50
CA THR A 238 8.27 20.95 -8.12
C THR A 238 7.72 20.08 -6.99
N VAL A 239 8.43 19.01 -6.61
CA VAL A 239 8.02 18.11 -5.49
C VAL A 239 8.46 18.66 -4.12
N LYS A 240 9.21 19.76 -4.08
CA LYS A 240 9.56 20.50 -2.86
C LYS A 240 9.18 21.98 -2.99
N SER A 241 7.89 22.28 -2.82
CA SER A 241 7.41 23.60 -2.41
C SER A 241 6.21 23.45 -1.49
#